data_AF-A0AAU9N426-F1
#
_entry.id   AF-A0AAU9N426-F1
#
_cell.length_a   1.000
_cell.length_b   1.000
_cell.length_c   1.000
_cell.angle_alpha   90.00
_cell.angle_beta   90.00
_cell.angle_gamma   90.00
#
_symmetry.space_group_name_H-M   'P 1'
#
loop_
_entity.id
_entity.type
_entity.pdbx_description
1 polymer ?
#
loop_
_entity_poly.entity_id
_entity_poly.type
_entity_poly.pdbx_seq_one_letter_code
_entity_poly.pdbx_strand_id
1 'polypeptide(L)'
;MVRMFCNEGRVDMAIGVWEEMKGEGVLPGMHMFSTLIDSLCREKKLQDCCMYLEEMMDMGIRPPGLMFNRLKKALVDEGKEDVVIMLTRRLEKLKTLLVVS
;
A
#
# COMPACT_ATOMS: atom_id res chain seq x y z
N MET A 1 14.32 7.38 7.08
CA MET A 1 13.66 7.13 8.39
C MET A 1 12.46 6.19 8.27
N VAL A 2 11.50 6.41 7.36
CA VAL A 2 10.36 5.48 7.13
C VAL A 2 10.80 4.00 7.04
N ARG A 3 11.70 3.66 6.10
CA ARG A 3 12.18 2.27 5.92
C ARG A 3 12.80 1.67 7.19
N MET A 4 13.52 2.47 7.97
CA MET A 4 14.13 2.01 9.21
C MET A 4 13.05 1.64 10.23
N PHE A 5 12.06 2.50 10.45
CA PHE A 5 10.95 2.22 11.33
C PHE A 5 10.10 1.02 10.87
N CYS A 6 9.88 0.86 9.56
CA CYS A 6 9.23 -0.33 9.00
C CYS A 6 10.00 -1.63 9.30
N ASN A 7 11.33 -1.59 9.23
CA ASN A 7 12.15 -2.77 9.53
C ASN A 7 12.13 -3.11 11.03
N GLU A 8 11.92 -2.13 11.90
CA GLU A 8 11.80 -2.31 13.35
C GLU A 8 10.37 -2.67 13.81
N GLY A 9 9.40 -2.81 12.89
CA GLY A 9 7.98 -3.02 13.24
C GLY A 9 7.31 -1.78 13.85
N ARG A 10 8.01 -0.65 13.87
CA ARG A 10 7.57 0.64 14.45
C ARG A 10 6.72 1.42 13.46
N VAL A 11 5.66 0.78 12.96
CA VAL A 11 4.84 1.29 11.84
C VAL A 11 4.17 2.63 12.14
N ASP A 12 3.80 2.92 13.39
CA ASP A 12 3.19 4.21 13.75
C ASP A 12 4.17 5.38 13.58
N MET A 13 5.45 5.16 13.90
CA MET A 13 6.50 6.14 13.62
C MET A 13 6.83 6.23 12.14
N ALA A 14 6.76 5.11 11.42
CA ALA A 14 6.91 5.13 9.96
C ALA A 14 5.83 5.99 9.30
N ILE A 15 4.57 5.90 9.76
CA ILE A 15 3.45 6.73 9.30
C ILE A 15 3.67 8.20 9.65
N GLY A 16 4.09 8.52 10.88
CA GLY A 16 4.36 9.91 11.27
C GLY A 16 5.38 10.59 10.36
N VAL A 17 6.49 9.91 10.08
CA VAL A 17 7.52 10.41 9.14
C VAL A 17 7.00 10.43 7.71
N TRP A 18 6.17 9.47 7.32
CA TRP A 18 5.57 9.43 5.98
C TRP A 18 4.71 10.67 5.71
N GLU A 19 3.83 11.03 6.65
CA GLU A 19 2.97 12.20 6.52
C GLU A 19 3.77 13.52 6.60
N GLU A 20 4.81 13.59 7.44
CA GLU A 20 5.74 14.73 7.47
C GLU A 20 6.41 14.93 6.10
N MET A 21 6.98 13.87 5.52
CA MET A 21 7.60 13.92 4.19
C MET A 21 6.62 14.41 3.12
N LYS A 22 5.38 13.93 3.13
CA LYS A 22 4.34 14.41 2.21
C LYS A 22 3.96 15.87 2.45
N GLY A 23 3.91 16.30 3.71
CA GLY A 23 3.68 17.70 4.09
C GLY A 23 4.75 18.66 3.58
N GLU A 24 5.99 18.18 3.45
CA GLU A 24 7.11 18.91 2.82
C GLU A 24 7.11 18.84 1.28
N GLY A 25 6.11 18.19 0.67
CA GLY A 25 5.99 18.03 -0.77
C GLY A 25 6.85 16.91 -1.37
N VAL A 26 7.41 16.03 -0.55
CA VAL A 26 8.17 14.87 -1.04
C VAL A 26 7.21 13.80 -1.52
N LEU A 27 7.28 13.45 -2.81
CA LEU A 27 6.46 12.40 -3.41
C LEU A 27 7.06 11.01 -3.15
N PRO A 28 6.35 10.10 -2.46
CA PRO A 28 6.89 8.78 -2.21
C PRO A 28 6.94 7.91 -3.46
N GLY A 29 8.08 7.24 -3.68
CA GLY A 29 8.25 6.30 -4.79
C GLY A 29 7.71 4.90 -4.49
N MET A 30 7.58 4.08 -5.55
CA MET A 30 7.08 2.69 -5.49
C MET A 30 7.72 1.85 -4.37
N HIS A 31 9.04 1.93 -4.20
CA HIS A 31 9.76 1.14 -3.18
C HIS A 31 9.44 1.57 -1.75
N MET A 32 9.17 2.86 -1.52
CA MET A 32 8.81 3.36 -0.19
C MET A 32 7.41 2.91 0.19
N PHE A 33 6.43 3.06 -0.73
CA PHE A 33 5.08 2.49 -0.55
C PHE A 33 5.15 1.00 -0.26
N SER A 34 5.94 0.28 -1.05
CA SER A 34 6.08 -1.17 -0.91
C SER A 34 6.60 -1.58 0.47
N THR A 35 7.57 -0.82 0.99
CA THR A 35 8.17 -1.07 2.30
C THR A 35 7.17 -0.78 3.43
N LEU A 36 6.42 0.32 3.32
CA LEU A 36 5.42 0.70 4.32
C LEU A 36 4.27 -0.30 4.37
N ILE A 37 3.67 -0.62 3.22
CA ILE A 37 2.53 -1.55 3.11
C ILE A 37 2.91 -2.96 3.58
N ASP A 38 4.08 -3.47 3.17
CA ASP A 38 4.54 -4.80 3.61
C ASP A 38 4.77 -4.84 5.14
N SER A 39 5.24 -3.74 5.73
CA SER A 39 5.35 -3.62 7.19
C SER A 39 4.00 -3.57 7.88
N LEU A 40 3.06 -2.76 7.39
CA LEU A 40 1.70 -2.69 7.94
C LEU A 40 0.99 -4.05 7.86
N CYS A 41 1.23 -4.79 6.78
CA CYS A 41 0.66 -6.12 6.59
C CYS A 41 1.21 -7.14 7.59
N ARG A 42 2.51 -7.05 7.94
CA ARG A 42 3.12 -7.87 9.01
C ARG A 42 2.53 -7.55 10.38
N GLU A 43 2.28 -6.27 10.65
CA GLU A 43 1.68 -5.79 11.90
C GLU A 43 0.14 -5.91 11.94
N LYS A 44 -0.46 -6.61 10.96
CA LYS A 44 -1.92 -6.80 10.81
C LYS A 44 -2.74 -5.50 10.78
N LYS A 45 -2.13 -4.38 10.40
CA LYS A 45 -2.81 -3.10 10.19
C LYS A 45 -3.44 -3.04 8.79
N LEU A 46 -4.36 -3.96 8.50
CA LEU A 46 -4.87 -4.16 7.14
C LEU A 46 -5.64 -2.96 6.57
N GLN A 47 -6.28 -2.17 7.43
CA GLN A 47 -6.97 -0.95 7.00
C GLN A 47 -5.97 0.07 6.44
N ASP A 48 -4.86 0.30 7.14
CA ASP A 48 -3.79 1.19 6.68
C ASP A 48 -3.12 0.64 5.42
N CYS A 49 -2.93 -0.68 5.31
CA CYS A 49 -2.46 -1.32 4.08
C CYS A 49 -3.34 -0.97 2.87
N CYS A 50 -4.67 -1.05 3.02
CA CYS A 50 -5.60 -0.75 1.95
C CYS A 50 -5.51 0.74 1.57
N MET A 51 -5.51 1.62 2.57
CA MET A 51 -5.39 3.07 2.37
C MET A 51 -4.14 3.44 1.57
N TYR A 52 -2.95 2.96 1.97
CA TYR A 52 -1.71 3.27 1.27
C TYR A 52 -1.59 2.57 -0.10
N LEU A 53 -2.21 1.39 -0.27
CA LEU A 53 -2.30 0.74 -1.59
C LEU A 53 -3.18 1.55 -2.54
N GLU A 54 -4.30 2.08 -2.04
CA GLU A 54 -5.20 2.96 -2.79
C GLU A 54 -4.50 4.26 -3.19
N GLU A 55 -3.79 4.91 -2.26
CA GLU A 55 -2.97 6.09 -2.54
C GLU A 55 -1.91 5.80 -3.62
N MET A 56 -1.21 4.66 -3.53
CA MET A 56 -0.25 4.22 -4.54
C MET A 56 -0.90 4.11 -5.93
N MET A 57 -2.11 3.56 -6.02
CA MET A 57 -2.87 3.46 -7.27
C MET A 57 -3.37 4.80 -7.78
N ASP A 58 -3.77 5.71 -6.89
CA ASP A 58 -4.20 7.08 -7.23
C ASP A 58 -3.06 7.93 -7.79
N MET A 59 -1.82 7.66 -7.36
CA MET A 59 -0.61 8.21 -7.96
C MET A 59 -0.22 7.55 -9.30
N GLY A 60 -1.04 6.62 -9.81
CA GLY A 60 -0.75 5.86 -11.03
C GLY A 60 0.31 4.78 -10.85
N ILE A 61 0.78 4.54 -9.63
CA ILE A 61 1.83 3.57 -9.34
C ILE A 61 1.19 2.20 -9.15
N ARG A 62 1.60 1.23 -9.97
CA ARG A 62 1.05 -0.12 -9.89
C ARG A 62 1.66 -0.90 -8.71
N PRO A 63 0.83 -1.46 -7.81
CA PRO A 63 1.33 -2.33 -6.75
C PRO A 63 2.07 -3.57 -7.31
N PRO A 64 3.22 -3.95 -6.72
CA PRO A 64 3.86 -5.22 -7.00
C PRO A 64 2.93 -6.40 -6.77
N GLY A 65 2.88 -7.34 -7.71
CA GLY A 65 1.95 -8.48 -7.66
C GLY A 65 2.10 -9.34 -6.40
N LEU A 66 3.33 -9.53 -5.93
CA LEU A 66 3.59 -10.29 -4.69
C LEU A 66 2.96 -9.64 -3.45
N MET A 67 3.09 -8.32 -3.33
CA MET A 67 2.52 -7.56 -2.21
C MET A 67 0.99 -7.58 -2.24
N PHE A 68 0.42 -7.34 -3.43
CA PHE A 68 -1.03 -7.38 -3.60
C PHE A 68 -1.61 -8.75 -3.24
N ASN A 69 -0.94 -9.83 -3.65
CA ASN A 69 -1.36 -11.20 -3.31
C ASN A 69 -1.29 -11.48 -1.80
N ARG A 70 -0.28 -10.97 -1.10
CA ARG A 70 -0.18 -11.09 0.37
C ARG A 70 -1.32 -10.38 1.08
N LEU A 71 -1.59 -9.12 0.72
CA LEU A 71 -2.70 -8.36 1.31
C LEU A 71 -4.04 -9.01 1.00
N LYS A 72 -4.25 -9.47 -0.25
CA LYS A 72 -5.45 -10.21 -0.64
C LYS A 72 -5.67 -11.43 0.24
N LYS A 73 -4.64 -12.24 0.47
CA LYS A 73 -4.73 -13.40 1.35
C LYS A 73 -5.12 -12.99 2.77
N ALA A 74 -4.45 -11.98 3.34
CA ALA A 74 -4.74 -11.49 4.68
C ALA A 74 -6.19 -10.99 4.85
N LEU A 75 -6.72 -10.28 3.83
CA LEU A 75 -8.10 -9.80 3.84
C LEU A 75 -9.11 -10.95 3.77
N VAL A 76 -8.86 -11.97 2.95
CA VAL A 76 -9.72 -13.18 2.90
C VAL A 76 -9.69 -13.93 4.22
N ASP A 77 -8.51 -14.08 4.83
CA ASP A 77 -8.36 -14.70 6.14
C ASP A 77 -9.14 -13.93 7.25
N GLU A 78 -9.35 -12.62 7.07
CA GLU A 78 -10.19 -11.77 7.94
C GLU A 78 -11.67 -11.68 7.50
N GLY A 79 -12.08 -12.37 6.43
CA GLY A 79 -13.46 -12.33 5.90
C GLY A 79 -13.82 -11.04 5.15
N LYS A 80 -12.84 -10.21 4.78
CA LYS A 80 -13.00 -8.92 4.07
C LYS A 80 -12.94 -9.09 2.55
N GLU A 81 -13.75 -10.00 2.01
CA GLU A 81 -13.75 -10.34 0.57
C GLU A 81 -14.26 -9.20 -0.32
N ASP A 82 -15.19 -8.40 0.20
CA ASP A 82 -15.73 -7.20 -0.44
C ASP A 82 -14.61 -6.18 -0.76
N VAL A 83 -13.70 -5.97 0.19
CA VAL A 83 -12.52 -5.10 0.02
C VAL A 83 -11.60 -5.66 -1.07
N VAL A 84 -11.37 -6.97 -1.09
CA VAL A 84 -10.56 -7.63 -2.13
C VAL A 84 -11.15 -7.41 -3.52
N ILE A 85 -12.46 -7.56 -3.68
CA ILE A 85 -13.15 -7.32 -4.95
C ILE A 85 -12.98 -5.86 -5.37
N MET A 86 -13.17 -4.92 -4.45
CA MET A 86 -13.00 -3.48 -4.70
C MET A 86 -11.58 -3.16 -5.17
N LEU A 87 -10.56 -3.61 -4.45
CA LEU A 87 -9.16 -3.35 -4.79
C LEU A 87 -8.74 -4.01 -6.11
N THR A 88 -9.23 -5.22 -6.40
CA THR A 88 -8.94 -5.91 -7.66
C THR A 88 -9.50 -5.14 -8.86
N ARG A 89 -10.74 -4.65 -8.76
CA ARG A 89 -11.36 -3.82 -9.81
C ARG A 89 -10.60 -2.51 -10.03
N ARG A 90 -10.14 -1.86 -8.95
CA ARG A 90 -9.31 -0.65 -9.06
C ARG A 90 -8.00 -0.94 -9.81
N LEU A 91 -7.33 -2.03 -9.45
CA LEU A 91 -6.09 -2.45 -10.09
C LEU A 91 -6.27 -2.73 -11.60
N GLU A 92 -7.38 -3.36 -12.00
CA GLU A 92 -7.71 -3.62 -13.41
C GLU A 92 -7.91 -2.35 -14.23
N LYS A 93 -8.58 -1.35 -13.66
CA LYS A 93 -8.72 -0.01 -14.29
C LYS A 93 -7.36 0.66 -14.47
N LEU A 94 -6.47 0.53 -13.48
CA LEU A 94 -5.11 1.08 -13.60
C LEU A 94 -4.30 0.37 -14.70
N LYS A 95 -4.47 -0.95 -14.87
CA LYS A 95 -3.82 -1.70 -15.97
C LYS A 95 -4.27 -1.20 -17.35
N THR A 96 -5.55 -0.89 -17.51
CA THR A 96 -6.10 -0.44 -18.79
C THR A 96 -5.60 0.97 -19.15
N LEU A 97 -5.43 1.86 -18.16
CA LEU A 97 -4.91 3.21 -18.40
C LEU A 97 -3.47 3.23 -18.96
N LEU A 98 -2.63 2.25 -18.62
CA LEU A 98 -1.24 2.17 -19.11
C LEU A 98 -1.10 1.55 -20.51
N VAL A 99 -2.16 0.96 -21.07
CA VAL A 99 -2.13 0.27 -22.39
C VAL A 99 -2.68 1.18 -23.50
N VAL A 100 -3.25 2.33 -23.15
CA VAL A 100 -3.87 3.29 -24.10
C VAL A 100 -3.05 4.59 -24.23
N SER A 101 -1.76 4.56 -23.89
CA SER A 101 -0.82 5.70 -23.96
C SER A 101 0.42 5.37 -24.78
#